data_AF-A0A430EGP2-F1
#
_entry.id   AF-A0A430EGP2-F1
#
_cell.length_a   1.000
_cell.length_b   1.000
_cell.length_c   1.000
_cell.angle_alpha   90.00
_cell.angle_beta   90.00
_cell.angle_gamma   90.00
#
_symmetry.space_group_name_H-M   'P 1'
#
loop_
_entity.id
_entity.type
_entity.pdbx_description
1 polymer ?
#
loop_
_entity_poly.entity_id
_entity_poly.type
_entity_poly.pdbx_seq_one_letter_code
_entity_poly.pdbx_strand_id
1 'polypeptide(L)'
;MSGAAFLFGKLPSRAEFTSRGLPPAERVQWDAWCCAVMADGAARLGEDFEAAFDATAPWHFGLLLAGGSWQAGCIAPACDSHGRRFPLVLGRKGTGAPAPLFLAGMAAAMAEAIQAAFAPVLDLNAFLPACAARVAGPAASAPEMTDWRHDWIGR
;
A
#
# COMPACT_ATOMS: atom_id res chain seq x y z
N MET A 1 1.82 2.93 -20.69
CA MET A 1 2.84 2.32 -19.82
C MET A 1 2.26 1.07 -19.17
N SER A 2 2.82 -0.10 -19.48
CA SER A 2 2.47 -1.36 -18.80
C SER A 2 3.12 -1.38 -17.40
N GLY A 3 2.38 -1.83 -16.39
CA GLY A 3 2.86 -1.95 -15.02
C GLY A 3 2.20 -3.14 -14.33
N ALA A 4 2.91 -3.80 -13.43
CA ALA A 4 2.40 -4.94 -12.67
C ALA A 4 1.79 -4.46 -11.35
N ALA A 5 0.75 -5.14 -10.87
CA ALA A 5 0.22 -4.91 -9.52
C ALA A 5 0.96 -5.79 -8.49
N PHE A 6 1.03 -5.29 -7.27
CA PHE A 6 1.60 -5.99 -6.13
C PHE A 6 0.76 -5.77 -4.88
N LEU A 7 0.81 -6.73 -3.96
CA LEU A 7 0.12 -6.69 -2.67
C LEU A 7 1.06 -7.20 -1.58
N PHE A 8 1.18 -6.47 -0.49
CA PHE A 8 2.06 -6.78 0.63
C PHE A 8 1.38 -6.43 1.95
N GLY A 9 1.49 -7.27 2.96
CA GLY A 9 0.92 -7.00 4.28
C GLY A 9 -0.14 -8.01 4.73
N LYS A 10 -1.02 -7.56 5.62
CA LYS A 10 -2.08 -8.41 6.19
C LYS A 10 -3.42 -8.20 5.50
N LEU A 11 -4.15 -9.30 5.39
CA LEU A 11 -5.51 -9.33 4.86
C LEU A 11 -6.47 -9.78 5.96
N PRO A 12 -7.65 -9.16 6.10
CA PRO A 12 -8.66 -9.63 7.04
C PRO A 12 -9.10 -11.08 6.80
N SER A 13 -9.10 -11.49 5.52
CA SER A 13 -9.53 -12.84 5.11
C SER A 13 -8.52 -13.95 5.40
N ARG A 14 -7.30 -13.64 5.88
CA ARG A 14 -6.23 -14.63 6.04
C ARG A 14 -5.38 -14.36 7.28
N ALA A 15 -5.05 -15.43 8.01
CA ALA A 15 -4.14 -15.37 9.15
C ALA A 15 -2.66 -15.18 8.75
N GLU A 16 -2.29 -15.54 7.53
CA GLU A 16 -0.91 -15.47 7.07
C GLU A 16 -0.58 -14.13 6.42
N PHE A 17 0.71 -13.81 6.44
CA PHE A 17 1.23 -12.62 5.77
C PHE A 17 1.21 -12.80 4.25
N THR A 18 0.76 -11.80 3.50
CA THR A 18 0.69 -11.85 2.04
C THR A 18 1.80 -11.03 1.40
N SER A 19 2.48 -11.60 0.41
CA SER A 19 3.44 -10.89 -0.45
C SER A 19 3.34 -11.43 -1.87
N ARG A 20 2.81 -10.62 -2.80
CA ARG A 20 2.59 -10.99 -4.20
C ARG A 20 3.02 -9.86 -5.12
N GLY A 21 3.61 -10.20 -6.27
CA GLY A 21 4.04 -9.21 -7.28
C GLY A 21 5.30 -8.41 -6.92
N LEU A 22 5.96 -8.73 -5.80
CA LEU A 22 7.21 -8.12 -5.35
C LEU A 22 8.41 -9.06 -5.51
N PRO A 23 9.49 -8.62 -6.18
CA PRO A 23 10.81 -9.22 -6.08
C PRO A 23 11.33 -9.18 -4.64
N PRO A 24 12.30 -10.05 -4.29
CA PRO A 24 12.80 -10.17 -2.92
C PRO A 24 13.28 -8.84 -2.31
N ALA A 25 14.00 -8.01 -3.08
CA ALA A 25 14.54 -6.74 -2.59
C ALA A 25 13.44 -5.72 -2.25
N GLU A 26 12.44 -5.57 -3.13
CA GLU A 26 11.29 -4.68 -2.89
C GLU A 26 10.45 -5.16 -1.71
N ARG A 27 10.28 -6.47 -1.55
CA ARG A 27 9.60 -7.06 -0.39
C ARG A 27 10.32 -6.71 0.92
N VAL A 28 11.65 -6.83 0.96
CA VAL A 28 12.44 -6.47 2.15
C VAL A 28 12.32 -4.98 2.47
N GLN A 29 12.31 -4.13 1.44
CA GLN A 29 12.13 -2.69 1.61
C GLN A 29 10.75 -2.34 2.21
N TRP A 30 9.68 -2.92 1.67
CA TRP A 30 8.33 -2.73 2.22
C TRP A 30 8.18 -3.28 3.63
N ASP A 31 8.78 -4.44 3.92
CA ASP A 31 8.77 -5.03 5.26
C ASP A 31 9.46 -4.13 6.29
N ALA A 32 10.67 -3.66 5.98
CA ALA A 32 11.42 -2.76 6.83
C ALA A 32 10.67 -1.44 7.07
N TRP A 33 10.10 -0.85 6.01
CA TRP A 33 9.33 0.38 6.12
C TRP A 33 8.05 0.20 6.96
N CYS A 34 7.26 -0.85 6.71
CA CYS A 34 6.05 -1.12 7.50
C CYS A 34 6.38 -1.38 8.97
N CYS A 35 7.44 -2.14 9.26
CA CYS A 35 7.91 -2.36 10.62
C CYS A 35 8.30 -1.04 11.31
N ALA A 36 9.02 -0.16 10.61
CA ALA A 36 9.42 1.13 11.14
C ALA A 36 8.21 2.04 11.41
N VAL A 37 7.24 2.10 10.48
CA VAL A 37 6.00 2.86 10.66
C VAL A 37 5.21 2.38 11.89
N MET A 38 5.10 1.06 12.08
CA MET A 38 4.44 0.48 13.25
C MET A 38 5.18 0.83 14.54
N ALA A 39 6.51 0.74 14.54
CA ALA A 39 7.35 1.08 15.69
C ALA A 39 7.27 2.57 16.05
N ASP A 40 7.40 3.45 15.06
CA ASP A 40 7.32 4.91 15.22
C ASP A 40 5.92 5.33 15.71
N GLY A 41 4.87 4.72 15.16
CA GLY A 41 3.50 4.93 15.61
C GLY A 41 3.30 4.49 17.07
N ALA A 42 3.76 3.29 17.43
CA ALA A 42 3.63 2.78 18.80
C ALA A 42 4.41 3.63 19.80
N ALA A 43 5.63 4.04 19.46
CA ALA A 43 6.45 4.91 20.30
C ALA A 43 5.81 6.29 20.52
N ARG A 44 5.17 6.86 19.50
CA ARG A 44 4.55 8.19 19.57
C ARG A 44 3.18 8.19 20.25
N LEU A 45 2.38 7.15 20.05
CA LEU A 45 0.97 7.12 20.46
C LEU A 45 0.72 6.31 21.73
N GLY A 46 1.67 5.46 22.14
CA GLY A 46 1.58 4.69 23.37
C GLY A 46 0.32 3.82 23.42
N GLU A 47 -0.47 3.97 24.49
CA GLU A 47 -1.70 3.21 24.72
C GLU A 47 -2.79 3.47 23.66
N ASP A 48 -2.78 4.65 23.03
CA ASP A 48 -3.74 5.02 21.98
C ASP A 48 -3.39 4.43 20.61
N PHE A 49 -2.24 3.76 20.48
CA PHE A 49 -1.71 3.28 19.19
C PHE A 49 -2.72 2.43 18.41
N GLU A 50 -3.36 1.47 19.07
CA GLU A 50 -4.27 0.56 18.39
C GLU A 50 -5.51 1.28 17.83
N ALA A 51 -6.12 2.14 18.64
CA ALA A 51 -7.27 2.93 18.23
C ALA A 51 -6.91 3.92 17.12
N ALA A 52 -5.75 4.56 17.22
CA ALA A 52 -5.25 5.46 16.20
C ALA A 52 -4.93 4.72 14.89
N PHE A 53 -4.31 3.54 14.95
CA PHE A 53 -4.06 2.71 13.77
C PHE A 53 -5.35 2.32 13.08
N ASP A 54 -6.35 1.83 13.81
CA ASP A 54 -7.64 1.42 13.26
C ASP A 54 -8.44 2.58 12.66
N ALA A 55 -8.28 3.79 13.22
CA ALA A 55 -8.92 5.01 12.72
C ALA A 55 -8.14 5.71 11.59
N THR A 56 -6.90 5.27 11.28
CA THR A 56 -6.04 5.93 10.30
C THR A 56 -6.62 5.81 8.90
N ALA A 57 -6.70 6.92 8.17
CA ALA A 57 -7.17 6.89 6.78
C ALA A 57 -6.15 6.19 5.85
N PRO A 58 -6.59 5.54 4.76
CA PRO A 58 -5.68 5.02 3.75
C PRO A 58 -4.77 6.13 3.17
N TRP A 59 -3.50 5.81 2.94
CA TRP A 59 -2.47 6.74 2.47
C TRP A 59 -2.09 6.50 1.02
N HIS A 60 -2.23 7.51 0.19
CA HIS A 60 -1.77 7.44 -1.19
C HIS A 60 -0.26 7.59 -1.28
N PHE A 61 0.40 6.76 -2.08
CA PHE A 61 1.84 6.86 -2.31
C PHE A 61 2.21 6.90 -3.79
N GLY A 62 3.31 7.61 -4.07
CA GLY A 62 3.93 7.71 -5.38
C GLY A 62 5.43 7.84 -5.21
N LEU A 63 6.15 6.75 -5.49
CA LEU A 63 7.57 6.59 -5.23
C LEU A 63 8.32 6.47 -6.55
N LEU A 64 9.34 7.30 -6.71
CA LEU A 64 10.39 7.11 -7.70
C LEU A 64 11.54 6.36 -7.03
N LEU A 65 11.99 5.29 -7.65
CA LEU A 65 13.04 4.41 -7.14
C LEU A 65 14.30 4.52 -7.99
N ALA A 66 15.42 4.12 -7.39
CA ALA A 66 16.68 4.03 -8.10
C ALA A 66 16.55 3.16 -9.37
N GLY A 67 17.28 3.53 -10.43
CA GLY A 67 17.24 2.81 -11.71
C GLY A 67 16.00 3.08 -12.55
N GLY A 68 15.27 4.18 -12.29
CA GLY A 68 14.13 4.59 -13.13
C GLY A 68 12.92 3.67 -12.98
N SER A 69 12.76 3.03 -11.83
CA SER A 69 11.54 2.30 -11.47
C SER A 69 10.61 3.20 -10.67
N TRP A 70 9.32 2.91 -10.68
CA TRP A 70 8.34 3.63 -9.89
C TRP A 70 7.34 2.67 -9.25
N GLN A 71 6.76 3.10 -8.13
CA GLN A 71 5.64 2.42 -7.48
C GLN A 71 4.60 3.47 -7.09
N ALA A 72 3.33 3.20 -7.33
CA ALA A 72 2.24 4.07 -6.90
C ALA A 72 1.07 3.23 -6.42
N GLY A 73 0.43 3.65 -5.33
CA GLY A 73 -0.57 2.82 -4.70
C GLY A 73 -1.19 3.45 -3.47
N CYS A 74 -1.72 2.58 -2.62
CA CYS A 74 -2.35 2.92 -1.36
C CYS A 74 -1.89 1.98 -0.24
N ILE A 75 -1.75 2.55 0.95
CA ILE A 75 -1.51 1.83 2.20
C ILE A 75 -2.76 1.98 3.07
N ALA A 76 -3.29 0.90 3.65
CA ALA A 76 -4.47 0.94 4.52
C ALA A 76 -4.19 0.22 5.84
N PRO A 77 -4.78 0.65 6.97
CA PRO A 77 -4.66 -0.11 8.20
C PRO A 77 -5.40 -1.44 8.03
N ALA A 78 -4.75 -2.53 8.41
CA ALA A 78 -5.35 -3.85 8.31
C ALA A 78 -5.10 -4.66 9.58
N CYS A 79 -6.02 -5.59 9.82
CA CYS A 79 -6.00 -6.50 10.94
C CYS A 79 -6.32 -7.89 10.38
N ASP A 80 -5.50 -8.90 10.69
CA ASP A 80 -5.80 -10.27 10.27
C ASP A 80 -6.89 -10.92 11.12
N SER A 81 -7.29 -12.14 10.74
CA SER A 81 -8.31 -12.92 11.44
C SER A 81 -7.96 -13.26 12.91
N HIS A 82 -6.73 -13.03 13.36
CA HIS A 82 -6.29 -13.21 14.75
C HIS A 82 -6.16 -11.88 15.52
N GLY A 83 -6.62 -10.76 14.97
CA GLY A 83 -6.57 -9.47 15.66
C GLY A 83 -5.21 -8.76 15.59
N ARG A 84 -4.26 -9.26 14.80
CA ARG A 84 -2.91 -8.68 14.76
C ARG A 84 -2.82 -7.61 13.68
N ARG A 85 -2.64 -6.35 14.07
CA ARG A 85 -2.54 -5.18 13.19
C ARG A 85 -1.23 -5.15 12.40
N PHE A 86 -1.32 -4.83 11.12
CA PHE A 86 -0.18 -4.54 10.24
C PHE A 86 -0.68 -3.84 8.98
N PRO A 87 0.10 -2.94 8.36
CA PRO A 87 -0.33 -2.24 7.14
C PRO A 87 -0.63 -3.23 5.99
N LEU A 88 -1.61 -2.91 5.16
CA LEU A 88 -1.81 -3.51 3.85
C LEU A 88 -1.39 -2.52 2.76
N VAL A 89 -0.53 -2.94 1.86
CA VAL A 89 -0.01 -2.14 0.75
C VAL A 89 -0.48 -2.77 -0.56
N LEU A 90 -1.21 -2.01 -1.36
CA LEU A 90 -1.57 -2.35 -2.74
C LEU A 90 -0.98 -1.30 -3.67
N GLY A 91 -0.26 -1.72 -4.70
CA GLY A 91 0.30 -0.79 -5.66
C GLY A 91 0.43 -1.34 -7.06
N ARG A 92 0.68 -0.43 -8.01
CA ARG A 92 1.23 -0.73 -9.32
C ARG A 92 2.68 -0.27 -9.38
N LYS A 93 3.48 -1.01 -10.12
CA LYS A 93 4.88 -0.68 -10.39
C LYS A 93 5.23 -0.80 -11.85
N GLY A 94 6.25 -0.06 -12.27
CA GLY A 94 6.77 -0.12 -13.62
C GLY A 94 8.12 0.59 -13.72
N THR A 95 8.57 0.79 -14.96
CA THR A 95 9.81 1.50 -15.27
C THR A 95 9.52 2.77 -16.07
N GLY A 96 10.54 3.63 -16.18
CA GLY A 96 10.48 4.93 -16.84
C GLY A 96 10.31 6.08 -15.84
N ALA A 97 10.14 7.29 -16.40
CA ALA A 97 9.91 8.52 -15.64
C ALA A 97 8.45 8.97 -15.84
N PRO A 98 7.48 8.41 -15.09
CA PRO A 98 6.10 8.84 -15.19
C PRO A 98 5.94 10.29 -14.76
N ALA A 99 5.02 11.01 -15.41
CA ALA A 99 4.61 12.33 -14.93
C ALA A 99 4.00 12.21 -13.52
N PRO A 100 4.17 13.21 -12.63
CA PRO A 100 3.58 13.18 -11.28
C PRO A 100 2.07 12.93 -11.27
N LEU A 101 1.33 13.51 -12.24
CA LEU A 101 -0.11 13.29 -12.37
C LEU A 101 -0.48 11.83 -12.67
N PHE A 102 0.39 11.09 -13.37
CA PHE A 102 0.18 9.66 -13.59
C PHE A 102 0.32 8.88 -12.28
N LEU A 103 1.34 9.19 -11.45
CA LEU A 103 1.52 8.55 -10.15
C LEU A 103 0.33 8.83 -9.22
N ALA A 104 -0.13 10.09 -9.17
CA ALA A 104 -1.35 10.49 -8.46
C ALA A 104 -2.57 9.67 -8.92
N GLY A 105 -2.80 9.60 -10.23
CA GLY A 105 -3.90 8.83 -10.82
C GLY A 105 -3.84 7.34 -10.53
N MET A 106 -2.64 6.77 -10.44
CA MET A 106 -2.45 5.37 -10.06
C MET A 106 -2.63 5.12 -8.58
N ALA A 107 -2.15 6.02 -7.72
CA ALA A 107 -2.38 5.94 -6.28
C ALA A 107 -3.89 5.94 -5.97
N ALA A 108 -4.64 6.87 -6.56
CA ALA A 108 -6.10 6.93 -6.41
C ALA A 108 -6.80 5.66 -6.91
N ALA A 109 -6.44 5.16 -8.10
CA ALA A 109 -7.03 3.93 -8.63
C ALA A 109 -6.75 2.70 -7.74
N MET A 110 -5.59 2.65 -7.07
CA MET A 110 -5.27 1.58 -6.11
C MET A 110 -5.96 1.78 -4.76
N ALA A 111 -6.21 3.02 -4.34
CA ALA A 111 -6.97 3.29 -3.12
C ALA A 111 -8.45 2.87 -3.23
N GLU A 112 -9.05 3.01 -4.42
CA GLU A 112 -10.37 2.42 -4.68
C GLU A 112 -10.28 0.89 -4.68
N ALA A 113 -9.23 0.33 -5.29
CA ALA A 113 -9.05 -1.10 -5.41
C ALA A 113 -8.82 -1.82 -4.07
N ILE A 114 -8.09 -1.19 -3.14
CA ILE A 114 -7.68 -1.81 -1.88
C ILE A 114 -8.89 -2.14 -1.00
N GLN A 115 -10.01 -1.42 -1.15
CA GLN A 115 -11.25 -1.69 -0.43
C GLN A 115 -11.75 -3.13 -0.66
N ALA A 116 -11.63 -3.64 -1.89
CA ALA A 116 -12.03 -5.01 -2.21
C ALA A 116 -11.11 -6.06 -1.55
N ALA A 117 -9.89 -5.70 -1.13
CA ALA A 117 -8.99 -6.61 -0.43
C ALA A 117 -9.47 -6.95 0.99
N PHE A 118 -10.38 -6.14 1.55
CA PHE A 118 -11.00 -6.37 2.87
C PHE A 118 -12.23 -7.28 2.81
N ALA A 119 -12.60 -7.79 1.63
CA ALA A 119 -13.68 -8.76 1.51
C ALA A 119 -13.37 -10.05 2.31
N PRO A 120 -14.38 -10.72 2.90
CA PRO A 120 -14.18 -11.96 3.67
C PRO A 120 -13.50 -13.08 2.89
N VAL A 121 -13.66 -13.09 1.57
CA VAL A 121 -12.99 -14.00 0.64
C VAL A 121 -12.36 -13.18 -0.48
N LEU A 122 -11.06 -13.36 -0.70
CA LEU A 122 -10.30 -12.69 -1.74
C LEU A 122 -9.54 -13.71 -2.59
N ASP A 123 -9.91 -13.84 -3.86
CA ASP A 123 -9.10 -14.55 -4.85
C ASP A 123 -8.00 -13.62 -5.39
N LEU A 124 -6.78 -13.84 -4.90
CA LEU A 124 -5.60 -13.05 -5.30
C LEU A 124 -5.24 -13.24 -6.78
N ASN A 125 -5.57 -14.38 -7.38
CA ASN A 125 -5.25 -14.67 -8.78
C ASN A 125 -6.17 -13.92 -9.73
N ALA A 126 -7.41 -13.60 -9.32
CA ALA A 126 -8.30 -12.70 -10.05
C ALA A 126 -8.04 -11.22 -9.70
N PHE A 127 -7.79 -10.93 -8.42
CA PHE A 127 -7.68 -9.57 -7.92
C PHE A 127 -6.47 -8.80 -8.46
N LEU A 128 -5.27 -9.41 -8.48
CA LEU A 128 -4.06 -8.71 -8.91
C LEU A 128 -4.05 -8.36 -10.40
N PRO A 129 -4.44 -9.27 -11.34
CA PRO A 129 -4.59 -8.89 -12.73
C PRO A 129 -5.60 -7.75 -12.95
N ALA A 130 -6.72 -7.76 -12.23
CA ALA A 130 -7.70 -6.66 -12.30
C ALA A 130 -7.09 -5.32 -11.83
N CYS A 131 -6.27 -5.33 -10.77
CA CYS A 131 -5.54 -4.14 -10.33
C CYS A 131 -4.48 -3.70 -11.35
N ALA A 132 -3.77 -4.63 -11.98
CA ALA A 132 -2.77 -4.33 -13.00
C ALA A 132 -3.37 -3.67 -14.25
N ALA A 133 -4.61 -4.01 -14.58
CA ALA A 133 -5.37 -3.46 -15.71
C ALA A 133 -6.03 -2.09 -15.44
N ARG A 134 -6.04 -1.59 -14.20
CA ARG A 134 -6.64 -0.28 -13.88
C ARG A 134 -5.89 0.87 -14.55
N VAL A 135 -6.66 1.89 -14.94
CA VAL A 135 -6.17 3.10 -15.61
C VAL A 135 -6.16 4.28 -14.64
N ALA A 136 -5.18 5.16 -14.81
CA ALA A 136 -5.02 6.35 -13.97
C ALA A 136 -6.13 7.37 -14.26
N GLY A 137 -6.79 7.84 -13.20
CA GLY A 137 -7.72 8.96 -13.29
C GLY A 137 -6.97 10.28 -13.51
N PRO A 138 -7.43 11.17 -14.42
CA PRO A 138 -6.74 12.43 -14.72
C PRO A 138 -6.93 13.53 -13.66
N ALA A 139 -7.85 13.36 -12.70
CA ALA A 139 -8.21 14.35 -11.68
C ALA A 139 -7.77 13.94 -10.25
N ALA A 140 -6.75 13.08 -10.14
CA ALA A 140 -6.35 12.53 -8.85
C ALA A 140 -5.53 13.51 -8.01
N SER A 141 -5.72 13.43 -6.70
CA SER A 141 -4.93 14.17 -5.72
C SER A 141 -3.48 13.69 -5.72
N ALA A 142 -2.55 14.60 -5.44
CA ALA A 142 -1.14 14.25 -5.30
C ALA A 142 -0.94 13.16 -4.24
N PRO A 143 0.04 12.25 -4.42
CA PRO A 143 0.40 11.28 -3.40
C PRO A 143 0.82 11.98 -2.11
N GLU A 144 0.43 11.40 -0.98
CA GLU A 144 0.69 11.95 0.35
C GLU A 144 2.01 11.43 0.91
N MET A 145 2.34 10.17 0.59
CA MET A 145 3.66 9.59 0.79
C MET A 145 4.51 9.74 -0.48
N THR A 146 5.48 10.64 -0.38
CA THR A 146 6.69 10.68 -1.20
C THR A 146 7.89 10.35 -0.31
N ASP A 147 8.97 9.83 -0.89
CA ASP A 147 10.26 9.66 -0.21
C ASP A 147 10.24 8.79 1.08
N TRP A 148 9.34 7.82 1.15
CA TRP A 148 9.29 6.81 2.24
C TRP A 148 9.10 7.38 3.66
N ARG A 149 8.43 8.53 3.84
CA ARG A 149 8.05 9.04 5.18
C ARG A 149 7.21 8.03 6.00
N HIS A 150 7.32 8.07 7.34
CA HIS A 150 6.73 7.06 8.25
C HIS A 150 5.53 7.54 9.08
N ASP A 151 5.19 8.81 9.01
CA ASP A 151 4.27 9.48 9.91
C ASP A 151 2.79 9.28 9.56
N TRP A 152 2.46 8.17 8.94
CA TRP A 152 1.12 7.82 8.46
C TRP A 152 0.09 7.65 9.60
N ILE A 153 0.44 6.88 10.64
CA ILE A 153 -0.51 6.44 11.66
C ILE A 153 -1.01 7.64 12.47
N GLY A 154 -2.32 7.81 12.59
CA GLY A 154 -2.95 8.92 13.32
C GLY A 154 -2.87 10.27 12.61
N ARG A 155 -2.79 10.26 11.27
CA ARG A 155 -3.04 11.43 10.41
C ARG A 155 -4.48 11.49 9.95
#